data_AF-A0A957EL42-F1
#
_entry.id   AF-A0A957EL42-F1
#
_cell.length_a   1.000
_cell.length_b   1.000
_cell.length_c   1.000
_cell.angle_alpha   90.00
_cell.angle_beta   90.00
_cell.angle_gamma   90.00
#
_symmetry.space_group_name_H-M   'P 1'
#
loop_
_entity.id
_entity.type
_entity.pdbx_description
1 polymer ?
#
loop_
_entity_poly.entity_id
_entity_poly.type
_entity_poly.pdbx_seq_one_letter_code
_entity_poly.pdbx_strand_id
1 'polypeptide(L)'
;RVTNTLGDADMNGEYEALYAFGARSFSIWDAAGNLVFDSGDQVAHLTAAFSAATFNSQGAADSFDSRSDDKGAEPEGVTKGVVNGRTLAFVGLERIGGVMVYDLTDPTAPAFLQYLAPEGEDVGPEGLFFIPAYQSPTCHALLVVNYEVSGSTTFYQLGTSECVYLPIVVSQ
;
A
#
# COMPACT_ATOMS: atom_id res chain seq x y z
N ARG A 1 -17.79 6.19 4.42
CA ARG A 1 -19.02 6.95 4.76
C ARG A 1 -18.73 8.44 4.63
N VAL A 2 -19.51 9.18 3.84
CA VAL A 2 -19.41 10.65 3.70
C VAL A 2 -20.28 11.32 4.75
N THR A 3 -19.79 12.39 5.39
CA THR A 3 -20.56 13.17 6.36
C THR A 3 -21.41 14.22 5.66
N ASN A 4 -22.62 14.44 6.17
CA ASN A 4 -23.50 15.54 5.76
C ASN A 4 -23.33 16.78 6.66
N THR A 5 -22.46 16.71 7.67
CA THR A 5 -22.20 17.83 8.61
C THR A 5 -21.25 18.89 8.03
N LEU A 6 -20.52 18.55 6.97
CA LEU A 6 -19.58 19.43 6.27
C LEU A 6 -19.88 19.40 4.77
N GLY A 7 -19.42 20.41 4.03
CA GLY A 7 -19.50 20.41 2.57
C GLY A 7 -20.64 21.20 1.96
N ASP A 8 -21.54 21.72 2.78
CA ASP A 8 -22.48 22.78 2.43
C ASP A 8 -21.89 24.11 2.96
N ALA A 9 -21.13 24.80 2.11
CA ALA A 9 -20.36 25.98 2.50
C ALA A 9 -21.23 27.24 2.63
N ASP A 10 -22.35 27.29 1.90
CA ASP A 10 -23.25 28.44 1.85
C ASP A 10 -24.60 28.21 2.55
N MET A 11 -24.78 27.05 3.17
CA MET A 11 -25.97 26.62 3.92
C MET A 11 -27.24 26.57 3.07
N ASN A 12 -27.11 26.28 1.77
CA ASN A 12 -28.25 26.22 0.84
C ASN A 12 -28.84 24.80 0.70
N GLY A 13 -28.20 23.79 1.29
CA GLY A 13 -28.60 22.37 1.22
C GLY A 13 -28.03 21.59 0.03
N GLU A 14 -27.29 22.24 -0.86
CA GLU A 14 -26.40 21.63 -1.86
C GLU A 14 -24.99 21.46 -1.26
N TYR A 15 -24.22 20.49 -1.75
CA TYR A 15 -22.90 20.19 -1.22
C TYR A 15 -21.83 20.47 -2.29
N GLU A 16 -20.91 21.39 -2.01
CA GLU A 16 -19.78 21.74 -2.88
C GLU A 16 -18.57 20.81 -2.67
N ALA A 17 -18.51 20.12 -1.53
CA ALA A 17 -17.41 19.23 -1.20
C ALA A 17 -17.88 18.00 -0.41
N LEU A 18 -17.29 16.84 -0.73
CA LEU A 18 -17.55 15.59 -0.01
C LEU A 18 -16.45 15.37 1.02
N TYR A 19 -16.85 15.21 2.29
CA TYR A 19 -15.94 14.90 3.38
C TYR A 19 -16.15 13.47 3.85
N ALA A 20 -15.11 12.64 3.75
CA ALA A 20 -15.10 11.29 4.29
C ALA A 20 -13.99 11.16 5.34
N PHE A 21 -14.18 10.27 6.32
CA PHE A 21 -13.10 9.91 7.23
C PHE A 21 -11.98 9.21 6.44
N GLY A 22 -10.74 9.62 6.70
CA GLY A 22 -9.56 9.27 5.92
C GLY A 22 -9.31 7.77 5.81
N ALA A 23 -9.21 7.28 4.57
CA ALA A 23 -8.75 5.94 4.18
C ALA A 23 -8.70 5.81 2.63
N ARG A 24 -8.31 6.86 1.90
CA ARG A 24 -8.34 6.85 0.42
C ARG A 24 -7.03 7.27 -0.24
N SER A 25 -6.11 7.84 0.53
CA SER A 25 -4.79 8.23 0.09
C SER A 25 -3.76 7.80 1.13
N PHE A 26 -2.49 7.89 0.77
CA PHE A 26 -1.39 8.01 1.73
C PHE A 26 -0.70 9.35 1.51
N SER A 27 -0.09 9.87 2.57
CA SER A 27 0.58 11.16 2.55
C SER A 27 2.00 11.05 3.10
N ILE A 28 2.90 11.88 2.58
CA ILE A 28 4.25 12.05 3.09
C ILE A 28 4.33 13.40 3.77
N TRP A 29 4.81 13.41 5.01
CA TRP A 29 5.00 14.60 5.83
C TRP A 29 6.49 14.77 6.15
N ASP A 30 6.97 16.00 6.18
CA ASP A 30 8.33 16.28 6.65
C ASP A 30 8.39 16.37 8.19
N ALA A 31 9.61 16.49 8.74
CA ALA A 31 9.83 16.57 10.17
C ALA A 31 9.29 17.85 10.82
N ALA A 32 8.97 18.88 10.03
CA ALA A 32 8.34 20.11 10.49
C ALA A 32 6.80 20.02 10.43
N GLY A 33 6.25 18.92 9.93
CA GLY A 33 4.81 18.70 9.79
C GLY A 33 4.21 19.34 8.53
N ASN A 34 5.03 19.68 7.54
CA ASN A 34 4.51 20.11 6.24
C ASN A 34 4.12 18.90 5.40
N LEU A 35 2.99 19.00 4.70
CA LEU A 35 2.57 18.02 3.70
C LEU A 35 3.51 18.12 2.49
N VAL A 36 4.25 17.05 2.20
CA VAL A 36 5.19 16.95 1.08
C VAL A 36 4.51 16.36 -0.15
N PHE A 37 3.67 15.34 0.05
CA PHE A 37 2.95 14.64 -1.01
C PHE A 37 1.66 14.04 -0.43
N ASP A 38 0.60 14.03 -1.24
CA ASP A 38 -0.59 13.22 -1.00
C ASP A 38 -0.93 12.48 -2.29
N SER A 39 -1.24 11.18 -2.19
CA SER A 39 -1.56 10.37 -3.35
C SER A 39 -2.92 10.72 -3.99
N GLY A 40 -3.76 11.50 -3.31
CA GLY A 40 -5.09 11.87 -3.78
C GLY A 40 -5.92 10.63 -4.13
N ASP A 41 -6.46 10.63 -5.36
CA ASP A 41 -7.28 9.57 -5.92
C ASP A 41 -6.49 8.43 -6.58
N GLN A 42 -5.14 8.47 -6.56
CA GLN A 42 -4.30 7.46 -7.22
C GLN A 42 -4.65 6.05 -6.77
N VAL A 43 -4.97 5.84 -5.48
CA VAL A 43 -5.33 4.53 -4.96
C VAL A 43 -6.53 3.96 -5.72
N ALA A 44 -7.60 4.73 -5.90
CA ALA A 44 -8.79 4.28 -6.63
C ALA A 44 -8.51 4.05 -8.11
N HIS A 45 -7.76 4.95 -8.76
CA HIS A 45 -7.41 4.78 -10.18
C HIS A 45 -6.57 3.53 -10.44
N LEU A 46 -5.58 3.26 -9.58
CA LEU A 46 -4.70 2.11 -9.71
C LEU A 46 -5.44 0.81 -9.41
N THR A 47 -6.33 0.77 -8.42
CA THR A 47 -7.09 -0.45 -8.10
C THR A 47 -8.13 -0.75 -9.17
N ALA A 48 -8.76 0.28 -9.76
CA ALA A 48 -9.60 0.11 -10.94
C ALA A 48 -8.82 -0.44 -12.14
N ALA A 49 -7.54 -0.08 -12.30
CA ALA A 49 -6.70 -0.52 -13.39
C ALA A 49 -6.14 -1.95 -13.19
N PHE A 50 -5.65 -2.28 -11.99
CA PHE A 50 -4.95 -3.53 -11.71
C PHE A 50 -5.81 -4.61 -11.06
N SER A 51 -6.95 -4.24 -10.47
CA SER A 51 -7.86 -5.14 -9.75
C SER A 51 -9.33 -4.82 -10.04
N ALA A 52 -9.65 -4.58 -11.32
CA ALA A 52 -10.96 -4.11 -11.76
C ALA A 52 -12.13 -4.98 -11.26
N ALA A 53 -11.96 -6.30 -11.25
CA ALA A 53 -13.01 -7.24 -10.82
C ALA A 53 -13.36 -7.15 -9.32
N THR A 54 -12.46 -6.62 -8.51
CA THR A 54 -12.64 -6.44 -7.05
C THR A 54 -12.53 -4.97 -6.65
N PHE A 55 -12.72 -4.04 -7.60
CA PHE A 55 -12.69 -2.61 -7.33
C PHE A 55 -13.62 -2.23 -6.18
N ASN A 56 -13.07 -1.58 -5.15
CA ASN A 56 -13.77 -1.19 -3.92
C ASN A 56 -14.72 -2.26 -3.35
N SER A 57 -14.30 -3.53 -3.40
CA SER A 57 -15.07 -4.66 -2.89
C SER A 57 -14.69 -5.02 -1.44
N GLN A 58 -15.33 -6.05 -0.88
CA GLN A 58 -14.97 -6.65 0.41
C GLN A 58 -13.89 -7.76 0.25
N GLY A 59 -13.06 -7.70 -0.79
CA GLY A 59 -12.04 -8.71 -1.11
C GLY A 59 -12.49 -9.78 -2.10
N ALA A 60 -13.76 -9.77 -2.51
CA ALA A 60 -14.31 -10.72 -3.48
C ALA A 60 -15.11 -10.02 -4.59
N ALA A 61 -15.23 -10.65 -5.76
CA ALA A 61 -15.87 -10.04 -6.94
C ALA A 61 -17.39 -9.90 -6.81
N ASP A 62 -18.03 -10.73 -5.98
CA ASP A 62 -19.48 -10.67 -5.70
C ASP A 62 -19.89 -9.44 -4.87
N SER A 63 -18.92 -8.78 -4.25
CA SER A 63 -19.08 -7.53 -3.50
C SER A 63 -18.52 -6.31 -4.25
N PHE A 64 -18.35 -6.42 -5.57
CA PHE A 64 -17.86 -5.35 -6.45
C PHE A 64 -18.50 -3.99 -6.12
N ASP A 65 -17.64 -2.99 -5.94
CA ASP A 65 -17.99 -1.58 -5.72
C ASP A 65 -18.85 -1.28 -4.47
N SER A 66 -19.08 -2.26 -3.60
CA SER A 66 -19.90 -2.11 -2.39
C SER A 66 -19.31 -1.18 -1.32
N ARG A 67 -18.07 -0.70 -1.50
CA ARG A 67 -17.38 0.21 -0.56
C ARG A 67 -17.08 1.59 -1.14
N SER A 68 -17.50 1.90 -2.36
CA SER A 68 -17.24 3.23 -2.95
C SER A 68 -17.90 4.37 -2.17
N ASP A 69 -19.11 4.15 -1.66
CA ASP A 69 -19.82 5.07 -0.74
C ASP A 69 -19.31 4.96 0.71
N ASP A 70 -18.59 3.88 1.03
CA ASP A 70 -17.91 3.70 2.31
C ASP A 70 -16.47 4.24 2.31
N LYS A 71 -15.46 3.36 2.40
CA LYS A 71 -14.05 3.74 2.58
C LYS A 71 -13.17 3.38 1.38
N GLY A 72 -13.74 2.86 0.29
CA GLY A 72 -13.02 2.50 -0.93
C GLY A 72 -12.08 1.32 -0.72
N ALA A 73 -10.86 1.45 -1.23
CA ALA A 73 -9.82 0.41 -1.16
C ALA A 73 -9.12 0.29 0.20
N GLU A 74 -9.25 1.29 1.08
CA GLU A 74 -8.73 1.31 2.45
C GLU A 74 -7.21 1.07 2.60
N PRO A 75 -6.35 2.07 2.29
CA PRO A 75 -4.98 2.08 2.78
C PRO A 75 -4.95 2.09 4.31
N GLU A 76 -4.25 1.13 4.91
CA GLU A 76 -4.20 0.97 6.38
C GLU A 76 -2.76 0.81 6.88
N GLY A 77 -2.07 -0.22 6.39
CA GLY A 77 -0.67 -0.45 6.74
C GLY A 77 0.29 0.27 5.81
N VAL A 78 1.37 0.84 6.36
CA VAL A 78 2.50 1.37 5.57
C VAL A 78 3.84 0.96 6.16
N THR A 79 4.76 0.55 5.30
CA THR A 79 6.17 0.36 5.66
C THR A 79 7.09 0.84 4.53
N LYS A 80 8.38 0.97 4.81
CA LYS A 80 9.38 1.34 3.79
C LYS A 80 10.68 0.58 3.96
N GLY A 81 11.42 0.45 2.87
CA GLY A 81 12.69 -0.26 2.83
C GLY A 81 13.57 0.21 1.70
N VAL A 82 14.87 -0.07 1.78
CA VAL A 82 15.81 0.21 0.68
C VAL A 82 16.03 -1.07 -0.13
N VAL A 83 15.70 -1.02 -1.42
CA VAL A 83 15.89 -2.12 -2.37
C VAL A 83 16.71 -1.59 -3.54
N ASN A 84 17.86 -2.20 -3.83
CA ASN A 84 18.76 -1.80 -4.93
C ASN A 84 19.09 -0.30 -4.95
N GLY A 85 19.29 0.31 -3.77
CA GLY A 85 19.61 1.72 -3.61
C GLY A 85 18.42 2.68 -3.72
N ARG A 86 17.20 2.19 -3.96
CA ARG A 86 15.96 2.98 -3.98
C ARG A 86 15.20 2.82 -2.67
N THR A 87 14.67 3.92 -2.17
CA THR A 87 13.76 3.87 -1.01
C THR A 87 12.37 3.53 -1.55
N LEU A 88 11.82 2.39 -1.17
CA LEU A 88 10.48 1.97 -1.57
C LEU A 88 9.52 2.09 -0.39
N ALA A 89 8.28 2.51 -0.65
CA ALA A 89 7.17 2.37 0.28
C ALA A 89 6.20 1.28 -0.18
N PHE A 90 5.61 0.63 0.81
CA PHE A 90 4.63 -0.43 0.65
C PHE A 90 3.38 -0.02 1.41
N VAL A 91 2.25 0.10 0.72
CA VAL A 91 0.97 0.55 1.27
C VAL A 91 -0.03 -0.59 1.13
N GLY A 92 -0.41 -1.21 2.25
CA GLY A 92 -1.40 -2.29 2.29
C GLY A 92 -2.82 -1.74 2.17
N LEU A 93 -3.64 -2.43 1.39
CA LEU A 93 -5.04 -2.09 1.12
C LEU A 93 -5.93 -3.18 1.73
N GLU A 94 -6.50 -2.89 2.89
CA GLU A 94 -7.15 -3.88 3.76
C GLU A 94 -8.17 -4.73 3.00
N ARG A 95 -9.09 -4.11 2.25
CA ARG A 95 -10.22 -4.88 1.70
C ARG A 95 -9.87 -5.60 0.43
N ILE A 96 -9.35 -4.88 -0.54
CA ILE A 96 -9.05 -5.46 -1.85
C ILE A 96 -7.78 -6.33 -1.80
N GLY A 97 -7.12 -6.43 -0.63
CA GLY A 97 -6.12 -7.42 -0.31
C GLY A 97 -4.72 -7.10 -0.83
N GLY A 98 -4.56 -6.10 -1.67
CA GLY A 98 -3.31 -5.83 -2.35
C GLY A 98 -2.37 -4.89 -1.59
N VAL A 99 -1.13 -4.82 -2.08
CA VAL A 99 -0.12 -3.87 -1.61
C VAL A 99 0.33 -3.00 -2.79
N MET A 100 0.31 -1.68 -2.61
CA MET A 100 0.90 -0.75 -3.57
C MET A 100 2.37 -0.51 -3.26
N VAL A 101 3.21 -0.50 -4.28
CA VAL A 101 4.65 -0.24 -4.18
C VAL A 101 4.98 1.07 -4.88
N TYR A 102 5.60 2.00 -4.15
CA TYR A 102 6.05 3.30 -4.65
C TYR A 102 7.56 3.48 -4.48
N ASP A 103 8.21 4.08 -5.46
CA ASP A 103 9.57 4.62 -5.34
C ASP A 103 9.49 5.98 -4.65
N LEU A 104 10.07 6.07 -3.44
CA LEU A 104 10.19 7.27 -2.63
C LEU A 104 11.62 7.83 -2.63
N THR A 105 12.45 7.49 -3.62
CA THR A 105 13.80 8.07 -3.72
C THR A 105 13.75 9.60 -3.83
N ASP A 106 12.73 10.13 -4.51
CA ASP A 106 12.29 11.52 -4.38
C ASP A 106 10.93 11.56 -3.66
N PRO A 107 10.87 11.99 -2.38
CA PRO A 107 9.62 12.01 -1.62
C PRO A 107 8.65 13.11 -2.08
N THR A 108 9.09 14.06 -2.91
CA THR A 108 8.23 15.12 -3.47
C THR A 108 7.51 14.67 -4.75
N ALA A 109 8.03 13.63 -5.41
CA ALA A 109 7.45 13.02 -6.59
C ALA A 109 7.50 11.48 -6.54
N PRO A 110 6.80 10.84 -5.57
CA PRO A 110 6.68 9.39 -5.52
C PRO A 110 6.20 8.79 -6.85
N ALA A 111 6.88 7.75 -7.31
CA ALA A 111 6.50 7.04 -8.54
C ALA A 111 5.89 5.69 -8.21
N PHE A 112 4.67 5.42 -8.68
CA PHE A 112 4.08 4.10 -8.59
C PHE A 112 4.90 3.08 -9.39
N LEU A 113 5.26 1.96 -8.76
CA LEU A 113 6.04 0.90 -9.39
C LEU A 113 5.18 -0.32 -9.72
N GLN A 114 4.42 -0.81 -8.75
CA GLN A 114 3.73 -2.09 -8.87
C GLN A 114 2.56 -2.18 -7.89
N TYR A 115 1.52 -2.91 -8.31
CA TYR A 115 0.49 -3.44 -7.42
C TYR A 115 0.74 -4.93 -7.21
N LEU A 116 0.94 -5.33 -5.96
CA LEU A 116 1.00 -6.73 -5.54
C LEU A 116 -0.43 -7.16 -5.23
N ALA A 117 -1.08 -7.85 -6.17
CA ALA A 117 -2.39 -8.43 -5.92
C ALA A 117 -2.29 -9.51 -4.82
N PRO A 118 -3.34 -9.68 -3.99
CA PRO A 118 -3.39 -10.79 -3.05
C PRO A 118 -3.27 -12.13 -3.80
N GLU A 119 -2.51 -13.07 -3.26
CA GLU A 119 -2.42 -14.42 -3.83
C GLU A 119 -3.45 -15.35 -3.19
N GLY A 120 -4.16 -16.13 -4.01
CA GLY A 120 -5.11 -17.13 -3.52
C GLY A 120 -6.27 -16.52 -2.71
N GLU A 121 -6.35 -16.88 -1.44
CA GLU A 121 -7.41 -16.46 -0.50
C GLU A 121 -6.91 -15.42 0.53
N ASP A 122 -5.79 -14.74 0.26
CA ASP A 122 -5.24 -13.68 1.12
C ASP A 122 -6.20 -12.47 1.19
N VAL A 123 -6.67 -12.12 2.39
CA VAL A 123 -7.64 -11.03 2.62
C VAL A 123 -7.28 -10.23 3.86
N GLY A 124 -7.34 -8.90 3.80
CA GLY A 124 -7.11 -8.04 4.97
C GLY A 124 -5.65 -7.80 5.31
N PRO A 125 -4.77 -7.30 4.41
CA PRO A 125 -3.41 -6.93 4.79
C PRO A 125 -3.44 -5.82 5.84
N GLU A 126 -2.92 -6.14 7.01
CA GLU A 126 -2.91 -5.29 8.21
C GLU A 126 -1.48 -4.94 8.59
N GLY A 127 -0.68 -5.96 8.89
CA GLY A 127 0.74 -5.80 9.21
C GLY A 127 1.62 -5.88 7.96
N LEU A 128 2.49 -4.88 7.76
CA LEU A 128 3.56 -4.93 6.77
C LEU A 128 4.92 -4.79 7.45
N PHE A 129 5.85 -5.71 7.15
CA PHE A 129 7.20 -5.68 7.70
C PHE A 129 8.25 -5.87 6.61
N PHE A 130 9.23 -4.97 6.55
CA PHE A 130 10.32 -5.06 5.60
C PHE A 130 11.57 -5.67 6.25
N ILE A 131 12.15 -6.68 5.61
CA ILE A 131 13.40 -7.31 5.99
C ILE A 131 14.46 -6.92 4.96
N PRO A 132 15.52 -6.17 5.33
CA PRO A 132 16.57 -5.84 4.39
C PRO A 132 17.38 -7.10 3.99
N ALA A 133 17.96 -7.07 2.79
CA ALA A 133 18.69 -8.21 2.23
C ALA A 133 19.76 -8.81 3.15
N TYR A 134 20.47 -7.96 3.91
CA TYR A 134 21.54 -8.40 4.83
C TYR A 134 21.03 -9.11 6.10
N GLN A 135 19.71 -9.07 6.37
CA GLN A 135 19.05 -9.80 7.45
C GLN A 135 18.21 -10.97 6.93
N SER A 136 18.09 -11.12 5.62
CA SER A 136 17.26 -12.15 5.00
C SER A 136 18.04 -13.44 4.76
N PRO A 137 17.44 -14.63 5.02
CA PRO A 137 18.08 -15.91 4.73
C PRO A 137 18.23 -16.18 3.22
N THR A 138 17.52 -15.44 2.36
CA THR A 138 17.61 -15.58 0.90
C THR A 138 18.61 -14.61 0.26
N CYS A 139 19.25 -13.74 1.05
CA CYS A 139 20.08 -12.63 0.55
C CYS A 139 19.34 -11.58 -0.29
N HIS A 140 18.01 -11.67 -0.37
CA HIS A 140 17.14 -10.69 -1.00
C HIS A 140 16.34 -9.94 0.06
N ALA A 141 16.00 -8.69 -0.22
CA ALA A 141 15.06 -7.98 0.65
C ALA A 141 13.68 -8.69 0.60
N LEU A 142 12.97 -8.74 1.72
CA LEU A 142 11.65 -9.34 1.82
C LEU A 142 10.63 -8.31 2.31
N LEU A 143 9.42 -8.38 1.78
CA LEU A 143 8.24 -7.79 2.40
C LEU A 143 7.40 -8.93 2.98
N VAL A 144 7.10 -8.84 4.27
CA VAL A 144 6.17 -9.74 4.97
C VAL A 144 4.84 -9.01 5.10
N VAL A 145 3.77 -9.69 4.70
CA VAL A 145 2.40 -9.17 4.78
C VAL A 145 1.56 -10.13 5.60
N ASN A 146 0.93 -9.61 6.64
CA ASN A 146 0.02 -10.33 7.52
C ASN A 146 -1.41 -10.02 7.12
N TYR A 147 -2.17 -11.06 6.81
CA TYR A 147 -3.56 -10.96 6.40
C TYR A 147 -4.46 -11.37 7.57
N GLU A 148 -5.13 -10.41 8.20
CA GLU A 148 -5.91 -10.66 9.43
C GLU A 148 -7.13 -11.54 9.15
N VAL A 149 -7.85 -11.28 8.05
CA VAL A 149 -9.13 -11.95 7.76
C VAL A 149 -8.89 -13.40 7.36
N SER A 150 -7.89 -13.67 6.51
CA SER A 150 -7.53 -15.03 6.09
C SER A 150 -6.62 -15.75 7.10
N GLY A 151 -5.98 -15.02 8.03
CA GLY A 151 -5.02 -15.56 9.00
C GLY A 151 -3.70 -16.04 8.37
N SER A 152 -3.42 -15.63 7.14
CA SER A 152 -2.22 -16.02 6.39
C SER A 152 -1.08 -15.00 6.56
N THR A 153 0.14 -15.43 6.22
CA THR A 153 1.32 -14.55 6.16
C THR A 153 2.10 -14.87 4.90
N THR A 154 2.27 -13.86 4.06
CA THR A 154 2.90 -13.99 2.75
C THR A 154 4.22 -13.23 2.72
N PHE A 155 5.23 -13.85 2.09
CA PHE A 155 6.57 -13.28 1.93
C PHE A 155 6.79 -12.96 0.46
N TYR A 156 6.99 -11.67 0.15
CA TYR A 156 7.39 -11.21 -1.17
C TYR A 156 8.89 -10.99 -1.21
N GLN A 157 9.58 -11.66 -2.14
CA GLN A 157 10.98 -11.38 -2.42
C GLN A 157 11.11 -10.15 -3.33
N LEU A 158 12.00 -9.23 -2.96
CA LEU A 158 12.17 -7.94 -3.63
C LEU A 158 13.55 -7.82 -4.28
N GLY A 159 13.57 -7.30 -5.51
CA GLY A 159 14.80 -7.09 -6.30
C GLY A 159 15.35 -8.35 -6.96
N THR A 160 16.43 -8.19 -7.74
CA THR A 160 17.02 -9.23 -8.61
C THR A 160 18.47 -9.59 -8.25
N SER A 161 18.97 -9.19 -7.08
CA SER A 161 20.40 -9.33 -6.73
C SER A 161 20.78 -10.79 -6.49
N GLU A 162 21.72 -11.35 -7.26
CA GLU A 162 22.25 -12.69 -6.95
C GLU A 162 22.97 -12.71 -5.60
N CYS A 163 22.79 -13.77 -4.81
CA CYS A 163 23.54 -13.94 -3.57
C CYS A 163 25.03 -14.19 -3.89
N VAL A 164 25.89 -13.21 -3.63
CA VAL A 164 27.34 -13.39 -3.72
C VAL A 164 27.85 -13.95 -2.39
N TYR A 165 28.03 -15.26 -2.32
CA TYR A 165 28.82 -15.87 -1.26
C TYR A 165 30.29 -15.49 -1.45
N LEU A 166 30.84 -14.70 -0.55
CA LEU A 166 32.30 -14.57 -0.44
C LEU A 166 32.84 -15.88 0.15
N PRO A 167 33.70 -16.64 -0.55
CA PRO A 167 34.32 -17.81 0.08
C PRO A 167 35.17 -17.34 1.26
N ILE A 168 34.92 -17.93 2.43
CA ILE A 168 35.82 -17.80 3.57
C ILE A 168 37.10 -18.57 3.19
N VAL A 169 38.12 -17.84 2.75
CA VAL A 169 39.46 -18.42 2.60
C VAL A 169 40.08 -18.48 3.99
N VAL A 170 39.97 -19.61 4.66
CA VAL A 170 40.81 -19.90 5.84
C VAL A 170 42.17 -20.36 5.31
N SER A 171 43.16 -19.48 5.32
CA SER A 171 44.54 -19.92 5.13
C SER A 171 44.99 -20.67 6.38
N GLN A 172 45.46 -21.90 6.20
CA GLN A 172 46.22 -22.64 7.23
C GLN A 172 47.58 -22.00 7.47
#